data_AF-A0AAV5AVA0-F1
#
_entry.id   AF-A0AAV5AVA0-F1
#
_cell.length_a   1.000
_cell.length_b   1.000
_cell.length_c   1.000
_cell.angle_alpha   90.00
_cell.angle_beta   90.00
_cell.angle_gamma   90.00
#
_symmetry.space_group_name_H-M   'P 1'
#
loop_
_entity.id
_entity.type
_entity.pdbx_description
1 polymer ?
#
loop_
_entity_poly.entity_id
_entity_poly.type
_entity_poly.pdbx_seq_one_letter_code
_entity_poly.pdbx_strand_id
1 'polypeptide(L)'
;MVAEKMRYGRRRNQLLRYKAIMDEFNKHDCRYIPIAVIWREFIYPKFFISRDTLYRVLNTAVDEELAALPPATKQLTLFDN
;
A
#
# COMPACT_ATOMS: atom_id res chain seq x y z
N MET A 1 17.14 18.64 2.62
CA MET A 1 16.88 17.77 3.80
C MET A 1 15.39 17.58 4.12
N VAL A 2 14.55 18.61 4.22
CA VAL A 2 13.12 18.46 4.58
C VAL A 2 12.28 17.81 3.48
N ALA A 3 12.42 18.26 2.22
CA ALA A 3 11.66 17.72 1.09
C ALA A 3 11.86 16.20 0.86
N GLU A 4 13.07 15.72 1.14
CA GLU A 4 13.42 14.31 1.01
C GLU A 4 12.81 13.45 2.13
N LYS A 5 12.80 13.94 3.37
CA LYS A 5 12.05 13.31 4.48
C LYS A 5 10.56 13.19 4.15
N MET A 6 9.96 14.25 3.59
CA MET A 6 8.57 14.23 3.14
C MET A 6 8.33 13.23 2.00
N ARG A 7 9.27 13.10 1.06
CA ARG A 7 9.22 12.09 -0.01
C ARG A 7 9.21 10.67 0.58
N TYR A 8 10.12 10.36 1.50
CA TYR A 8 10.18 9.05 2.15
C TYR A 8 8.94 8.75 3.00
N GLY A 9 8.41 9.72 3.74
CA GLY A 9 7.16 9.57 4.49
C GLY A 9 5.97 9.24 3.58
N ARG A 10 5.82 9.96 2.46
CA ARG A 10 4.76 9.68 1.48
C ARG A 10 4.90 8.28 0.86
N ARG A 11 6.11 7.87 0.48
CA ARG A 11 6.35 6.52 -0.06
C ARG A 11 6.06 5.44 0.98
N ARG A 12 6.52 5.62 2.22
CA ARG A 12 6.22 4.69 3.33
C ARG A 12 4.72 4.51 3.51
N ASN A 13 3.95 5.60 3.60
CA ASN A 13 2.50 5.53 3.76
C ASN A 13 1.80 4.88 2.57
N GLN A 14 2.32 5.09 1.35
CA GLN A 14 1.83 4.38 0.16
C GLN A 14 2.09 2.87 0.25
N LEU A 15 3.31 2.46 0.60
CA LEU A 15 3.66 1.04 0.72
C LEU A 15 2.89 0.34 1.85
N LEU A 16 2.65 1.02 2.97
CA LEU A 16 1.81 0.49 4.06
C LEU A 16 0.36 0.24 3.61
N ARG A 17 -0.19 1.15 2.77
CA ARG A 17 -1.50 0.91 2.15
C ARG A 17 -1.47 -0.28 1.19
N TYR A 18 -0.40 -0.40 0.39
CA TYR A 18 -0.23 -1.53 -0.51
C TYR A 18 -0.16 -2.85 0.25
N LYS A 19 0.57 -2.87 1.38
CA LYS A 19 0.63 -4.02 2.28
C LYS A 19 -0.77 -4.41 2.78
N ALA A 20 -1.53 -3.47 3.30
CA ALA A 20 -2.90 -3.74 3.78
C ALA A 20 -3.84 -4.29 2.69
N ILE A 21 -3.69 -3.82 1.45
CA ILE A 21 -4.45 -4.33 0.29
C ILE A 21 -4.01 -5.76 -0.05
N MET A 22 -2.70 -6.01 -0.08
CA MET A 22 -2.12 -7.34 -0.34
C MET A 22 -2.57 -8.35 0.72
N ASP A 23 -2.55 -7.96 1.99
CA ASP A 23 -3.01 -8.79 3.11
C ASP A 23 -4.49 -9.13 2.99
N GLU A 24 -5.34 -8.20 2.55
CA GLU A 24 -6.75 -8.50 2.28
C GLU A 24 -6.90 -9.45 1.09
N PHE A 25 -6.17 -9.22 0.01
CA PHE A 25 -6.20 -10.06 -1.18
C PHE A 25 -5.81 -11.51 -0.85
N ASN A 26 -4.75 -11.69 -0.05
CA ASN A 26 -4.22 -12.99 0.33
C ASN A 26 -5.13 -13.82 1.25
N LYS A 27 -6.21 -13.23 1.80
CA LYS A 27 -7.26 -13.99 2.50
C LYS A 27 -8.09 -14.85 1.55
N HIS A 28 -8.01 -14.60 0.25
CA HIS A 28 -8.79 -15.28 -0.77
C HIS A 28 -7.87 -16.12 -1.67
N ASP A 29 -8.24 -17.38 -1.89
CA ASP A 29 -7.46 -18.26 -2.77
C ASP A 29 -7.70 -17.90 -4.25
N CYS A 30 -6.76 -17.18 -4.84
CA CYS A 30 -6.82 -16.72 -6.21
C CYS A 30 -6.72 -17.84 -7.26
N ARG A 31 -6.41 -19.08 -6.86
CA ARG A 31 -6.46 -20.25 -7.76
C ARG A 31 -7.90 -20.64 -8.11
N TYR A 32 -8.86 -20.30 -7.23
CA TYR A 32 -10.27 -20.63 -7.39
C TYR A 32 -11.15 -19.41 -7.63
N ILE A 33 -10.75 -18.24 -7.12
CA ILE A 33 -11.52 -17.00 -7.26
C ILE A 33 -10.80 -16.04 -8.21
N PRO A 34 -11.43 -15.59 -9.31
CA PRO A 34 -10.81 -14.63 -10.21
C PRO A 34 -10.46 -13.32 -9.51
N ILE A 35 -9.31 -12.73 -9.84
CA ILE A 35 -8.84 -11.45 -9.27
C ILE A 35 -9.90 -10.34 -9.40
N ALA A 36 -10.63 -10.30 -10.51
CA ALA A 36 -11.69 -9.30 -10.73
C ALA A 36 -12.85 -9.46 -9.72
N VAL A 37 -13.17 -10.69 -9.32
CA VAL A 37 -14.17 -10.96 -8.28
C VAL A 37 -13.62 -10.57 -6.91
N ILE A 38 -12.38 -10.96 -6.59
CA ILE A 38 -11.74 -10.55 -5.33
C ILE A 38 -11.72 -9.03 -5.19
N TRP A 39 -11.37 -8.35 -6.29
CA TRP A 39 -11.37 -6.90 -6.36
C TRP A 39 -12.75 -6.30 -6.09
N ARG A 40 -13.78 -6.76 -6.80
CA ARG A 40 -15.13 -6.18 -6.71
C ARG A 40 -15.79 -6.42 -5.36
N GLU A 41 -15.64 -7.63 -4.80
CA GLU A 41 -16.38 -8.04 -3.60
C GLU A 41 -15.65 -7.69 -2.29
N PHE A 42 -14.30 -7.70 -2.27
CA PHE A 42 -13.54 -7.58 -1.01
C PHE A 42 -12.59 -6.37 -0.97
N ILE A 43 -11.96 -6.01 -2.09
CA ILE A 43 -10.96 -4.93 -2.11
C ILE A 43 -11.62 -3.56 -2.33
N TYR A 44 -12.42 -3.41 -3.39
CA TYR A 44 -13.03 -2.12 -3.75
C TYR A 44 -13.92 -1.55 -2.64
N PRO A 45 -14.82 -2.33 -2.00
CA PRO A 45 -15.68 -1.79 -0.95
C PRO A 45 -14.92 -1.30 0.29
N LYS A 46 -13.69 -1.78 0.50
CA LYS A 46 -12.87 -1.45 1.67
C LYS A 46 -11.83 -0.37 1.41
N PHE A 47 -11.19 -0.41 0.23
CA PHE A 47 -10.04 0.45 -0.09
C PHE A 47 -10.33 1.46 -1.19
N PHE A 48 -11.46 1.35 -1.89
CA PHE A 48 -11.91 2.27 -2.96
C PHE A 48 -10.85 2.51 -4.04
N ILE A 49 -10.13 1.45 -4.43
CA ILE A 49 -9.10 1.50 -5.47
C ILE A 49 -9.59 0.95 -6.81
N SER A 50 -9.06 1.49 -7.90
CA SER A 50 -9.24 0.89 -9.22
C SER A 50 -8.61 -0.51 -9.31
N ARG A 51 -9.07 -1.33 -10.26
CA ARG A 51 -8.46 -2.63 -10.54
C ARG A 51 -7.01 -2.49 -11.02
N ASP A 52 -6.69 -1.45 -11.79
CA ASP A 52 -5.32 -1.17 -12.23
C ASP A 52 -4.39 -0.86 -11.06
N THR A 53 -4.92 -0.15 -10.04
CA THR A 53 -4.18 0.07 -8.81
C THR A 53 -3.93 -1.25 -8.08
N LEU A 54 -4.91 -2.15 -8.02
CA LEU A 54 -4.70 -3.49 -7.43
C LEU A 54 -3.59 -4.24 -8.16
N TYR A 55 -3.58 -4.26 -9.51
CA TYR A 55 -2.48 -4.90 -10.24
C TYR A 55 -1.12 -4.28 -9.94
N ARG A 56 -1.04 -2.95 -9.78
CA ARG A 56 0.20 -2.30 -9.33
C ARG A 56 0.62 -2.77 -7.94
N VAL A 57 -0.32 -2.90 -7.00
CA VAL A 57 -0.04 -3.45 -5.66
C VAL A 57 0.52 -4.86 -5.76
N LEU A 58 -0.14 -5.74 -6.53
CA LEU A 58 0.27 -7.14 -6.70
C LEU A 58 1.67 -7.29 -7.32
N ASN A 59 2.08 -6.34 -8.16
CA ASN A 59 3.39 -6.32 -8.81
C ASN A 59 4.46 -5.51 -8.05
N THR A 60 4.14 -4.94 -6.87
CA THR A 60 5.11 -4.18 -6.07
C THR A 60 5.77 -5.08 -5.04
N ALA A 61 7.10 -5.06 -4.95
CA ALA A 61 7.86 -5.74 -3.89
C ALA A 61 7.76 -4.96 -2.56
N VAL A 62 6.57 -4.95 -1.96
CA VAL A 62 6.21 -4.04 -0.86
C VAL A 62 7.15 -4.15 0.34
N ASP A 63 7.48 -5.38 0.77
CA ASP A 63 8.32 -5.60 1.95
C ASP A 63 9.78 -5.20 1.71
N GLU A 64 10.34 -5.51 0.54
CA GLU A 64 11.69 -5.11 0.14
C GLU A 64 11.82 -3.58 0.06
N GLU A 65 10.84 -2.93 -0.56
CA GLU A 65 10.82 -1.47 -0.66
C GLU A 65 10.65 -0.79 0.71
N LEU A 66 9.84 -1.35 1.61
CA LEU A 66 9.67 -0.84 2.97
C LEU A 66 10.97 -0.93 3.77
N ALA A 67 11.73 -2.01 3.58
CA ALA A 67 13.03 -2.23 4.22
C ALA A 67 14.12 -1.31 3.68
N ALA A 68 14.07 -0.96 2.38
CA ALA A 68 15.00 -0.03 1.76
C ALA A 68 14.79 1.44 2.18
N LEU A 69 13.62 1.78 2.75
CA LEU A 69 13.35 3.14 3.21
C LEU A 69 14.03 3.46 4.55
N PRO A 70 14.58 4.68 4.72
CA PRO A 70 15.16 5.11 5.99
C PRO A 70 14.14 5.01 7.12
N PRO A 71 14.56 4.69 8.37
CA PRO A 71 13.65 4.45 9.49
C PRO A 71 12.66 5.60 9.66
N ALA A 72 11.46 5.28 10.13
CA ALA A 72 10.40 6.28 10.30
C ALA A 72 10.86 7.36 11.29
N THR A 73 11.24 8.52 10.74
CA THR A 73 11.42 9.73 11.54
C THR A 73 10.04 10.27 11.92
N LYS A 74 9.91 10.83 13.12
CA LYS A 74 8.68 11.48 13.62
C LYS A 74 8.06 12.31 12.49
N GLN A 75 6.84 11.98 12.08
CA GLN A 75 6.15 12.69 11.01
C GLN A 75 5.90 14.12 11.50
N LEU A 76 6.36 15.12 10.74
CA LEU A 76 6.03 16.51 11.01
C LEU A 76 4.52 16.66 10.97
N THR A 77 3.92 17.03 12.09
CA THR A 77 2.51 17.35 12.19
C THR A 77 2.29 18.81 11.83
N LEU A 78 1.05 19.16 11.50
CA LEU A 78 0.65 20.56 11.24
C LEU A 78 0.89 21.47 12.46
N PHE A 79 1.10 20.90 13.64
CA PHE A 79 1.21 21.59 14.92
C PHE A 79 2.65 21.71 15.44
N ASP A 80 3.65 21.21 14.71
CA ASP A 80 5.06 21.22 15.13
C ASP A 80 5.84 22.49 14.68
N ASN A 81 5.17 23.63 14.55
CA ASN A 81 5.77 24.93 14.19
C ASN A 81 6.10 25.79 15.43
#